data_AF-A0A7K0LDB1-F1
#
_entry.id   AF-A0A7K0LDB1-F1
#
_cell.length_a   1.000
_cell.length_b   1.000
_cell.length_c   1.000
_cell.angle_alpha   90.00
_cell.angle_beta   90.00
_cell.angle_gamma   90.00
#
_symmetry.space_group_name_H-M   'P 1'
#
loop_
_entity.id
_entity.type
_entity.pdbx_description
1 polymer ?
#
loop_
_entity_poly.entity_id
_entity_poly.type
_entity_poly.pdbx_seq_one_letter_code
_entity_poly.pdbx_strand_id
1 'polypeptide(L)'
;MHVVVVGCGRVGSEIAVTLEAQGHSVSIIDKRKDAFRRLSSNFTGDSIVGFGFDRDTLIEAGITDAGALASVTSGDNSNIMSARVARETFGVPQVVARIYDPRRAAIYERLGIPTVATVSWTTEQVVRRLIPTTLPTDWTDASGGVHLVERTLPGHWAGRRLSGIDESGRFQLSAITRLGTAQVARNDLVGQSGDILHLVVAADALDELEKRLATTTDH
;
A
#
# COMPACT_ATOMS: atom_id res chain seq x y z
N MET A 1 -16.31 -15.87 -4.44
CA MET A 1 -16.65 -14.98 -3.30
C MET A 1 -17.40 -13.76 -3.83
N HIS A 2 -18.36 -13.25 -3.06
CA HIS A 2 -19.09 -12.03 -3.39
C HIS A 2 -18.37 -10.77 -2.88
N VAL A 3 -18.26 -9.74 -3.74
CA VAL A 3 -17.56 -8.49 -3.44
C VAL A 3 -18.45 -7.29 -3.78
N VAL A 4 -18.58 -6.36 -2.84
CA VAL A 4 -19.29 -5.09 -3.05
C VAL A 4 -18.29 -3.97 -3.31
N VAL A 5 -18.43 -3.28 -4.44
CA VAL A 5 -17.60 -2.12 -4.80
C VAL A 5 -18.44 -0.86 -4.70
N VAL A 6 -18.03 0.10 -3.87
CA VAL A 6 -18.70 1.39 -3.73
C VAL A 6 -17.93 2.47 -4.49
N GLY A 7 -18.56 2.96 -5.56
CA GLY A 7 -18.09 4.01 -6.45
C GLY A 7 -17.68 3.49 -7.83
N CYS A 8 -18.46 3.78 -8.86
CA CYS A 8 -18.15 3.44 -10.25
C CYS A 8 -17.34 4.55 -10.94
N GLY A 9 -16.28 5.01 -10.27
CA GLY A 9 -15.26 5.87 -10.85
C GLY A 9 -14.26 5.08 -11.71
N ARG A 10 -13.13 5.71 -12.06
CA ARG A 10 -12.04 5.01 -12.77
C ARG A 10 -11.56 3.77 -12.02
N VAL A 11 -11.24 3.94 -10.73
CA VAL A 11 -10.72 2.87 -9.88
C VAL A 11 -11.77 1.78 -9.65
N GLY A 12 -13.00 2.12 -9.25
CA GLY A 12 -13.99 1.10 -8.92
C GLY A 12 -14.49 0.30 -10.13
N SER A 13 -14.62 0.91 -11.31
CA SER A 13 -14.94 0.16 -12.54
C SER A 13 -13.84 -0.84 -12.90
N GLU A 14 -12.58 -0.46 -12.77
CA GLU A 14 -11.43 -1.33 -13.04
C GLU A 14 -11.33 -2.47 -12.01
N ILE A 15 -11.56 -2.18 -10.72
CA ILE A 15 -11.65 -3.21 -9.67
C ILE A 15 -12.77 -4.20 -9.96
N ALA A 16 -13.97 -3.71 -10.30
CA ALA A 16 -15.12 -4.57 -10.56
C ALA A 16 -14.89 -5.52 -11.74
N VAL A 17 -14.37 -5.01 -12.85
CA VAL A 17 -14.04 -5.82 -14.04
C VAL A 17 -12.92 -6.82 -13.74
N THR A 18 -11.90 -6.42 -12.97
CA THR A 18 -10.79 -7.31 -12.62
C THR A 18 -11.25 -8.47 -11.73
N LEU A 19 -12.07 -8.19 -10.71
CA LEU A 19 -12.60 -9.20 -9.81
C LEU A 19 -13.54 -10.18 -10.53
N GLU A 20 -14.39 -9.67 -11.41
CA GLU A 20 -15.25 -10.50 -12.24
C GLU A 20 -14.45 -11.42 -13.16
N ALA A 21 -13.42 -10.90 -13.83
CA ALA A 21 -12.53 -11.70 -14.68
C ALA A 21 -11.79 -12.81 -13.90
N GLN A 22 -11.61 -12.63 -12.58
CA GLN A 22 -11.06 -13.64 -11.67
C GLN A 22 -12.11 -14.64 -11.14
N GLY A 23 -13.36 -14.54 -11.59
CA GLY A 23 -14.45 -15.45 -11.20
C GLY A 23 -15.19 -15.07 -9.92
N HIS A 24 -15.02 -13.84 -9.43
CA HIS A 24 -15.80 -13.33 -8.29
C HIS A 24 -17.13 -12.73 -8.76
N SER A 25 -18.20 -12.91 -7.98
CA SER A 25 -19.44 -12.17 -8.21
C SER A 25 -19.30 -10.76 -7.63
N VAL A 26 -19.67 -9.75 -8.40
CA VAL A 26 -19.45 -8.35 -8.02
C VAL A 26 -20.75 -7.55 -8.10
N SER A 27 -21.04 -6.79 -7.05
CA SER A 27 -22.02 -5.70 -7.08
C SER A 27 -21.29 -4.37 -7.05
N ILE A 28 -21.63 -3.44 -7.93
CA ILE A 28 -21.05 -2.08 -7.94
C ILE A 28 -22.13 -1.03 -7.71
N ILE A 29 -21.88 -0.17 -6.72
CA ILE A 29 -22.79 0.91 -6.32
C ILE A 29 -22.25 2.26 -6.78
N ASP A 30 -23.07 3.10 -7.41
CA ASP A 30 -22.74 4.52 -7.61
C ASP A 30 -24.01 5.38 -7.53
N LYS A 31 -23.90 6.58 -6.95
CA LYS A 31 -25.04 7.51 -6.85
C LYS A 31 -25.49 8.05 -8.22
N ARG A 32 -24.65 7.96 -9.25
CA ARG A 32 -24.97 8.39 -10.62
C ARG A 32 -25.07 7.19 -11.53
N LYS A 33 -26.26 6.96 -12.09
CA LYS A 33 -26.50 5.93 -13.10
C LYS A 33 -25.51 6.00 -14.29
N ASP A 34 -25.19 7.22 -14.71
CA ASP A 34 -24.24 7.48 -15.80
C ASP A 34 -22.82 6.95 -15.56
N ALA A 35 -22.43 6.72 -14.30
CA ALA A 35 -21.10 6.23 -13.96
C ALA A 35 -20.87 4.80 -14.48
N PHE A 36 -21.93 3.99 -14.58
CA PHE A 36 -21.87 2.61 -15.06
C PHE A 36 -21.51 2.48 -16.54
N ARG A 37 -21.55 3.57 -17.31
CA ARG A 37 -21.01 3.59 -18.69
C ARG A 37 -19.50 3.29 -18.76
N ARG A 38 -18.81 3.31 -17.62
CA ARG A 38 -17.39 2.95 -17.50
C ARG A 38 -17.15 1.44 -17.43
N LEU A 39 -18.19 0.67 -17.10
CA LEU A 39 -18.11 -0.79 -17.06
C LEU A 39 -17.98 -1.32 -18.47
N SER A 40 -17.29 -2.46 -18.61
CA SER A 40 -17.20 -3.14 -19.90
C SER A 40 -18.59 -3.61 -20.34
N SER A 41 -18.84 -3.72 -21.65
CA SER A 41 -20.08 -4.31 -22.16
C SER A 41 -20.31 -5.76 -21.73
N ASN A 42 -19.23 -6.42 -21.28
CA ASN A 42 -19.24 -7.81 -20.84
C ASN A 42 -19.36 -7.92 -19.32
N PHE A 43 -19.52 -6.80 -18.60
CA PHE A 43 -19.74 -6.84 -17.16
C PHE A 43 -21.13 -7.42 -16.89
N THR A 44 -21.14 -8.53 -16.16
CA THR A 44 -22.32 -9.32 -15.77
C THR A 44 -22.73 -9.13 -14.32
N GLY A 45 -21.92 -8.44 -13.52
CA GLY A 45 -22.24 -8.10 -12.14
C GLY A 45 -23.38 -7.07 -11.99
N ASP A 46 -23.86 -6.91 -10.77
CA ASP A 46 -24.99 -6.05 -10.46
C ASP A 46 -24.56 -4.58 -10.39
N SER A 47 -25.35 -3.68 -11.00
CA SER A 47 -25.12 -2.24 -10.99
C SER A 47 -26.25 -1.51 -10.25
N ILE A 48 -25.94 -0.92 -9.10
CA ILE A 48 -26.94 -0.41 -8.16
C ILE A 48 -26.81 1.09 -7.99
N VAL A 49 -27.89 1.82 -8.28
CA VAL A 49 -27.90 3.28 -8.12
C VAL A 49 -28.23 3.63 -6.67
N GLY A 50 -27.25 4.15 -5.93
CA GLY A 50 -27.47 4.52 -4.55
C GLY A 50 -26.23 5.07 -3.84
N PHE A 51 -26.37 5.33 -2.54
CA PHE A 51 -25.27 5.75 -1.69
C PHE A 51 -24.70 4.52 -0.99
N GLY A 52 -23.41 4.21 -1.16
CA GLY A 52 -22.83 3.01 -0.53
C GLY A 52 -22.60 3.09 0.99
N PHE A 53 -23.15 4.11 1.67
CA PHE A 53 -23.26 4.14 3.13
C PHE A 53 -24.72 3.98 3.60
N ASP A 54 -25.66 3.94 2.65
CA ASP A 54 -27.06 3.67 2.91
C ASP A 54 -27.26 2.16 3.11
N ARG A 55 -28.04 1.80 4.13
CA ARG A 55 -28.19 0.40 4.55
C ARG A 55 -28.92 -0.41 3.49
N ASP A 56 -30.01 0.13 2.95
CA ASP A 56 -30.86 -0.57 2.01
C ASP A 56 -30.13 -0.79 0.68
N THR A 57 -29.38 0.22 0.23
CA THR A 57 -28.48 0.12 -0.94
C THR A 57 -27.44 -1.00 -0.76
N LEU A 58 -26.83 -1.11 0.43
CA LEU A 58 -25.85 -2.16 0.70
C LEU A 58 -26.48 -3.56 0.76
N ILE A 59 -27.69 -3.68 1.31
CA ILE A 59 -28.45 -4.93 1.33
C ILE A 59 -28.82 -5.36 -0.10
N GLU A 60 -29.32 -4.45 -0.92
CA GLU A 60 -29.59 -4.68 -2.34
C GLU A 60 -28.34 -5.19 -3.07
N ALA A 61 -27.17 -4.69 -2.69
CA ALA A 61 -25.89 -5.12 -3.24
C ALA A 61 -25.37 -6.46 -2.72
N GLY A 62 -26.10 -7.15 -1.85
CA GLY A 62 -25.67 -8.45 -1.31
C GLY A 62 -24.62 -8.36 -0.21
N ILE A 63 -24.54 -7.23 0.52
CA ILE A 63 -23.51 -7.05 1.56
C ILE A 63 -23.57 -8.10 2.68
N THR A 64 -24.76 -8.66 2.95
CA THR A 64 -24.99 -9.62 4.05
C THR A 64 -24.16 -10.90 3.90
N ASP A 65 -23.93 -11.33 2.67
CA ASP A 65 -23.13 -12.52 2.34
C ASP A 65 -21.79 -12.15 1.67
N ALA A 66 -21.44 -10.86 1.66
CA ALA A 66 -20.22 -10.37 1.05
C ALA A 66 -18.99 -10.77 1.85
N GLY A 67 -18.01 -11.36 1.18
CA GLY A 67 -16.71 -11.62 1.78
C GLY A 67 -15.79 -10.39 1.75
N ALA A 68 -16.08 -9.41 0.89
CA ALA A 68 -15.32 -8.18 0.84
C ALA A 68 -16.13 -6.94 0.42
N LEU A 69 -15.70 -5.76 0.89
CA LEU A 69 -16.15 -4.46 0.40
C LEU A 69 -14.97 -3.53 0.10
N ALA A 70 -14.99 -2.91 -1.08
CA ALA A 70 -14.05 -1.87 -1.48
C ALA A 70 -14.78 -0.54 -1.69
N SER A 71 -14.51 0.46 -0.84
CA SER A 71 -15.08 1.81 -1.00
C SER A 71 -14.08 2.77 -1.61
N VAL A 72 -14.30 3.15 -2.86
CA VAL A 72 -13.33 3.82 -3.75
C VAL A 72 -13.92 5.05 -4.43
N THR A 73 -14.90 5.69 -3.80
CA THR A 73 -15.48 6.96 -4.27
C THR A 73 -14.49 8.12 -4.15
N SER A 74 -14.85 9.28 -4.68
CA SER A 74 -14.09 10.53 -4.50
C SER A 74 -14.30 11.20 -3.14
N GLY A 75 -15.16 10.66 -2.27
CA GLY A 75 -15.49 11.23 -0.97
C GLY A 75 -14.94 10.40 0.18
N ASP A 76 -13.91 10.88 0.87
CA ASP A 76 -13.31 10.19 2.01
C ASP A 76 -14.35 9.87 3.11
N ASN A 77 -15.25 10.82 3.41
CA ASN A 77 -16.31 10.60 4.39
C ASN A 77 -17.23 9.44 3.98
N SER A 78 -17.62 9.38 2.70
CA SER A 78 -18.43 8.28 2.18
C SER A 78 -17.68 6.96 2.29
N ASN A 79 -16.39 6.94 1.95
CA ASN A 79 -15.61 5.72 1.96
C ASN A 79 -15.45 5.14 3.37
N ILE A 80 -15.21 6.01 4.35
CA ILE A 80 -15.13 5.62 5.76
C ILE A 80 -16.48 5.16 6.29
N MET A 81 -17.56 5.87 5.98
CA MET A 81 -18.89 5.46 6.45
C MET A 81 -19.31 4.11 5.86
N SER A 82 -19.09 3.90 4.56
CA SER A 82 -19.32 2.60 3.90
C SER A 82 -18.52 1.48 4.57
N ALA A 83 -17.22 1.70 4.79
CA ALA A 83 -16.34 0.72 5.39
C ALA A 83 -16.75 0.38 6.83
N ARG A 84 -17.12 1.40 7.60
CA ARG A 84 -17.58 1.23 8.98
C ARG A 84 -18.88 0.44 9.04
N VAL A 85 -19.88 0.80 8.23
CA VAL A 85 -21.16 0.08 8.17
C VAL A 85 -20.95 -1.37 7.73
N ALA A 86 -20.14 -1.62 6.69
CA ALA A 86 -19.82 -2.96 6.22
C ALA A 86 -19.22 -3.84 7.32
N ARG A 87 -18.27 -3.29 8.09
CA ARG A 87 -17.57 -4.06 9.14
C ARG A 87 -18.36 -4.18 10.44
N GLU A 88 -18.86 -3.06 10.98
CA GLU A 88 -19.49 -3.01 12.30
C GLU A 88 -20.95 -3.49 12.28
N THR A 89 -21.67 -3.25 11.17
CA THR A 89 -23.09 -3.63 11.06
C THR A 89 -23.29 -4.97 10.37
N PHE A 90 -22.52 -5.22 9.30
CA PHE A 90 -22.69 -6.43 8.48
C PHE A 90 -21.61 -7.50 8.68
N GLY A 91 -20.56 -7.21 9.46
CA GLY A 91 -19.52 -8.19 9.79
C GLY A 91 -18.64 -8.60 8.60
N VAL A 92 -18.57 -7.79 7.54
CA VAL A 92 -17.75 -8.11 6.35
C VAL A 92 -16.28 -8.22 6.76
N PRO A 93 -15.60 -9.35 6.47
CA PRO A 93 -14.27 -9.60 7.01
C PRO A 93 -13.18 -8.79 6.31
N GLN A 94 -13.32 -8.55 4.99
CA GLN A 94 -12.33 -7.82 4.21
C GLN A 94 -12.91 -6.48 3.76
N VAL A 95 -12.48 -5.37 4.36
CA VAL A 95 -12.99 -4.04 4.04
C VAL A 95 -11.83 -3.10 3.74
N VAL A 96 -11.89 -2.44 2.58
CA VAL A 96 -10.88 -1.47 2.14
C VAL A 96 -11.55 -0.13 1.83
N ALA A 97 -11.06 0.96 2.44
CA ALA A 97 -11.48 2.32 2.13
C ALA A 97 -10.35 3.12 1.47
N ARG A 98 -10.59 3.67 0.29
CA ARG A 98 -9.66 4.62 -0.33
C ARG A 98 -9.79 5.98 0.35
N ILE A 99 -8.68 6.57 0.76
CA ILE A 99 -8.64 7.90 1.38
C ILE A 99 -7.66 8.79 0.63
N TYR A 100 -8.09 10.00 0.29
CA TYR A 100 -7.23 10.99 -0.37
C TYR A 100 -6.39 11.76 0.65
N ASP A 101 -6.97 12.17 1.77
CA ASP A 101 -6.23 12.89 2.83
C ASP A 101 -5.37 11.91 3.68
N PRO A 102 -4.03 12.00 3.61
CA PRO A 102 -3.15 11.08 4.34
C PRO A 102 -3.30 11.17 5.86
N ARG A 103 -3.61 12.36 6.39
CA ARG A 103 -3.78 12.54 7.83
C ARG A 103 -5.02 11.81 8.32
N ARG A 104 -6.07 11.82 7.50
CA ARG A 104 -7.29 11.07 7.76
C ARG A 104 -7.05 9.57 7.67
N ALA A 105 -6.34 9.11 6.63
CA ALA A 105 -6.01 7.70 6.45
C ALA A 105 -5.37 7.10 7.71
N ALA A 106 -4.32 7.74 8.23
CA ALA A 106 -3.62 7.29 9.44
C ALA A 106 -4.51 7.26 10.70
N ILE A 107 -5.45 8.20 10.83
CA ILE A 107 -6.40 8.20 11.96
C ILE A 107 -7.37 7.02 11.83
N TYR A 108 -7.87 6.74 10.63
CA TYR A 108 -8.84 5.66 10.43
C TYR A 108 -8.23 4.27 10.52
N GLU A 109 -6.97 4.11 10.13
CA GLU A 109 -6.21 2.87 10.37
C GLU A 109 -6.06 2.57 11.86
N ARG A 110 -5.81 3.60 12.69
CA ARG A 110 -5.78 3.46 14.16
C ARG A 110 -7.15 3.09 14.75
N LEU A 111 -8.24 3.44 14.05
CA LEU A 111 -9.60 2.99 14.36
C LEU A 111 -9.92 1.62 13.73
N GLY A 112 -8.89 0.95 13.22
CA GLY A 112 -8.89 -0.40 12.69
C GLY A 112 -9.36 -0.49 11.24
N ILE A 113 -9.81 0.57 10.58
CA ILE A 113 -10.33 0.49 9.21
C ILE A 113 -9.14 0.40 8.24
N PRO A 114 -8.95 -0.69 7.49
CA PRO A 114 -7.86 -0.75 6.50
C PRO A 114 -8.07 0.32 5.42
N THR A 115 -7.09 1.20 5.24
CA THR A 115 -7.17 2.29 4.26
C THR A 115 -6.12 2.19 3.16
N VAL A 116 -6.39 2.83 2.02
CA VAL A 116 -5.41 3.03 0.95
C VAL A 116 -5.25 4.53 0.68
N ALA A 117 -4.12 5.10 1.11
CA ALA A 117 -3.78 6.52 0.98
C ALA A 117 -3.14 6.85 -0.38
N THR A 118 -3.93 6.90 -1.46
CA THR A 118 -3.40 7.00 -2.83
C THR A 118 -2.58 8.27 -3.14
N VAL A 119 -2.84 9.38 -2.44
CA VAL A 119 -2.13 10.66 -2.67
C VAL A 119 -0.71 10.63 -2.12
N SER A 120 -0.49 10.06 -0.93
CA SER A 120 0.86 9.92 -0.35
C SER A 120 1.76 9.14 -1.30
N TRP A 121 1.28 7.96 -1.72
CA TRP A 121 2.01 7.11 -2.65
C TRP A 121 2.29 7.83 -3.97
N THR A 122 1.29 8.48 -4.58
CA THR A 122 1.49 9.17 -5.87
C THR A 122 2.48 10.33 -5.74
N THR A 123 2.36 11.12 -4.68
CA THR A 123 3.27 12.25 -4.41
C THR A 123 4.69 11.75 -4.25
N GLU A 124 4.87 10.69 -3.47
CA GLU A 124 6.16 10.04 -3.26
C GLU A 124 6.75 9.54 -4.59
N GLN A 125 5.96 8.84 -5.41
CA GLN A 125 6.43 8.38 -6.73
C GLN A 125 6.81 9.53 -7.66
N VAL A 126 6.07 10.63 -7.68
CA VAL A 126 6.39 11.80 -8.51
C VAL A 126 7.66 12.49 -8.01
N VAL A 127 7.77 12.74 -6.70
CA VAL A 127 8.97 13.36 -6.10
C VAL A 127 10.21 12.53 -6.42
N ARG A 128 10.12 11.19 -6.35
CA ARG A 128 11.23 10.29 -6.74
C ARG A 128 11.74 10.54 -8.16
N ARG A 129 10.85 10.85 -9.11
CA ARG A 129 11.27 11.08 -10.51
C ARG A 129 11.81 12.49 -10.72
N LEU A 130 11.38 13.46 -9.91
CA LEU A 130 11.84 14.85 -10.00
C LEU A 130 13.16 15.08 -9.25
N ILE A 131 13.37 14.38 -8.13
CA ILE A 131 14.54 14.51 -7.27
C ILE A 131 15.08 13.10 -6.98
N PRO A 132 15.84 12.50 -7.91
CA PRO A 132 16.39 11.15 -7.73
C PRO A 132 17.36 11.02 -6.56
N THR A 133 17.86 12.14 -6.04
CA THR A 133 18.88 12.22 -4.99
C THR A 133 18.33 12.19 -3.56
N THR A 134 17.01 12.21 -3.35
CA THR A 134 16.42 11.82 -2.06
C THR A 134 16.33 10.30 -2.02
N LEU A 135 17.21 9.70 -1.23
CA LEU A 135 17.44 8.26 -1.14
C LEU A 135 16.11 7.49 -0.91
N PRO A 136 15.82 6.45 -1.70
CA PRO A 136 14.49 5.86 -1.76
C PRO A 136 14.17 4.98 -0.54
N THR A 137 12.87 4.90 -0.25
CA THR A 137 12.23 3.75 0.40
C THR A 137 11.58 2.91 -0.70
N ASP A 138 12.15 1.82 -1.14
CA ASP A 138 11.63 0.97 -2.22
C ASP A 138 10.29 0.30 -1.87
N TRP A 139 10.01 0.10 -0.59
CA TRP A 139 8.73 -0.41 -0.10
C TRP A 139 8.45 0.07 1.33
N THR A 140 7.19 0.29 1.67
CA THR A 140 6.74 0.63 3.03
C THR A 140 5.62 -0.34 3.41
N ASP A 141 5.66 -0.86 4.63
CA ASP A 141 4.60 -1.72 5.14
C ASP A 141 3.28 -0.95 5.31
N ALA A 142 2.16 -1.66 5.45
CA ALA A 142 0.84 -1.03 5.55
C ALA A 142 0.67 -0.12 6.78
N SER A 143 1.40 -0.37 7.88
CA SER A 143 1.35 0.48 9.08
C SER A 143 2.24 1.72 8.97
N GLY A 144 3.12 1.78 7.97
CA GLY A 144 4.14 2.82 7.84
C GLY A 144 5.26 2.73 8.88
N GLY A 145 5.37 1.62 9.61
CA GLY A 145 6.37 1.39 10.64
C GLY A 145 7.69 0.82 10.12
N VAL A 146 7.72 0.28 8.90
CA VAL A 146 8.88 -0.38 8.29
C VAL A 146 9.05 0.03 6.83
N HIS A 147 10.30 0.28 6.45
CA HIS A 147 10.74 0.71 5.14
C HIS A 147 11.79 -0.25 4.59
N LEU A 148 11.66 -0.71 3.34
CA LEU A 148 12.78 -1.27 2.57
C LEU A 148 13.45 -0.11 1.84
N VAL A 149 14.74 0.09 1.99
CA VAL A 149 15.47 1.24 1.45
C VAL A 149 16.73 0.80 0.70
N GLU A 150 17.05 1.48 -0.39
CA GLU A 150 18.26 1.28 -1.18
C GLU A 150 19.36 2.28 -0.79
N ARG A 151 20.58 1.80 -0.52
CA ARG A 151 21.74 2.65 -0.22
C ARG A 151 22.99 2.21 -0.96
N THR A 152 23.67 3.14 -1.61
CA THR A 152 25.01 2.88 -2.14
C THR A 152 25.96 2.64 -0.97
N LEU A 153 26.69 1.52 -0.99
CA LEU A 153 27.67 1.21 0.04
C LEU A 153 28.77 2.29 0.04
N PRO A 154 28.97 3.03 1.15
CA PRO A 154 30.04 4.01 1.23
C PRO A 154 31.40 3.36 1.08
N GLY A 155 32.33 4.03 0.39
CA GLY A 155 33.62 3.44 0.02
C GLY A 155 34.45 2.90 1.20
N HIS A 156 34.30 3.47 2.40
CA HIS A 156 35.01 3.04 3.60
C HIS A 156 34.53 1.68 4.16
N TRP A 157 33.37 1.20 3.74
CA TRP A 157 32.87 -0.13 4.07
C TRP A 157 33.40 -1.23 3.13
N ALA A 158 34.08 -0.87 2.04
CA ALA A 158 34.70 -1.85 1.17
C ALA A 158 35.71 -2.69 1.96
N GLY A 159 35.63 -4.02 1.82
CA GLY A 159 36.46 -4.97 2.56
C GLY A 159 35.98 -5.30 3.98
N ARG A 160 34.93 -4.63 4.49
CA ARG A 160 34.34 -4.91 5.81
C ARG A 160 33.17 -5.89 5.70
N ARG A 161 32.90 -6.64 6.77
CA ARG A 161 31.68 -7.46 6.87
C ARG A 161 30.46 -6.56 6.98
N LEU A 162 29.48 -6.78 6.11
CA LEU A 162 28.25 -5.98 6.07
C LEU A 162 27.28 -6.35 7.19
N SER A 163 27.44 -7.49 7.85
CA SER A 163 26.69 -7.84 9.07
C SER A 163 26.92 -6.84 10.21
N GLY A 164 28.00 -6.04 10.14
CA GLY A 164 28.23 -4.95 11.07
C GLY A 164 27.30 -3.76 10.87
N ILE A 165 26.59 -3.68 9.74
CA ILE A 165 25.59 -2.64 9.50
C ILE A 165 24.33 -2.93 10.32
N ASP A 166 23.94 -4.19 10.49
CA ASP A 166 22.67 -4.57 11.13
C ASP A 166 22.57 -4.11 12.59
N GLU A 167 21.38 -3.68 12.98
CA GLU A 167 20.98 -3.42 14.35
C GLU A 167 19.60 -4.06 14.61
N SER A 168 19.58 -5.03 15.53
CA SER A 168 18.40 -5.85 15.82
C SER A 168 17.18 -4.99 16.15
N GLY A 169 16.10 -5.17 15.39
CA GLY A 169 14.85 -4.43 15.58
C GLY A 169 14.85 -3.00 15.02
N ARG A 170 15.96 -2.52 14.44
CA ARG A 170 16.05 -1.16 13.86
C ARG A 170 16.35 -1.20 12.37
N PHE A 171 17.45 -1.82 11.93
CA PHE A 171 17.75 -1.99 10.50
C PHE A 171 18.49 -3.30 10.23
N GLN A 172 18.16 -3.93 9.10
CA GLN A 172 18.73 -5.21 8.68
C GLN A 172 18.97 -5.24 7.17
N LEU A 173 20.19 -5.61 6.79
CA LEU A 173 20.56 -5.87 5.41
C LEU A 173 19.84 -7.12 4.91
N SER A 174 19.00 -6.95 3.89
CA SER A 174 18.18 -8.03 3.32
C SER A 174 18.77 -8.57 2.02
N ALA A 175 19.31 -7.70 1.18
CA ALA A 175 19.94 -8.07 -0.09
C ALA A 175 21.04 -7.07 -0.47
N ILE A 176 21.90 -7.46 -1.42
CA ILE A 176 22.77 -6.54 -2.13
C ILE A 176 22.63 -6.70 -3.64
N THR A 177 22.79 -5.62 -4.38
CA THR A 177 23.03 -5.66 -5.84
C THR A 177 24.50 -5.38 -6.11
N ARG A 178 25.19 -6.34 -6.72
CA ARG A 178 26.60 -6.23 -7.11
C ARG A 178 26.73 -6.48 -8.61
N LEU A 179 27.37 -5.56 -9.31
CA LEU A 179 27.54 -5.64 -10.77
C LEU A 179 26.22 -5.91 -11.51
N GLY A 180 25.14 -5.25 -11.06
CA GLY A 180 23.79 -5.39 -11.62
C GLY A 180 23.03 -6.66 -11.24
N THR A 181 23.61 -7.55 -10.42
CA THR A 181 22.96 -8.80 -9.99
C THR A 181 22.61 -8.73 -8.50
N ALA A 182 21.35 -8.95 -8.17
CA ALA A 182 20.87 -9.00 -6.79
C ALA A 182 21.15 -10.38 -6.15
N GLN A 183 21.52 -10.38 -4.87
CA GLN A 183 21.65 -11.58 -4.05
C GLN A 183 21.15 -11.31 -2.63
N VAL A 184 20.54 -12.33 -2.00
CA VAL A 184 20.12 -12.26 -0.60
C VAL A 184 21.36 -12.12 0.30
N ALA A 185 21.26 -11.22 1.28
CA ALA A 185 22.35 -10.95 2.19
C ALA A 185 22.66 -12.17 3.07
N ARG A 186 23.96 -12.38 3.34
CA ARG A 186 24.47 -13.41 4.24
C ARG A 186 25.35 -12.76 5.30
N ASN A 187 25.47 -13.39 6.46
CA ASN A 187 26.26 -12.84 7.58
C ASN A 187 27.77 -12.73 7.28
N ASP A 188 28.27 -13.50 6.32
CA ASP A 188 29.68 -13.51 5.90
C ASP A 188 29.97 -12.53 4.75
N LEU A 189 28.96 -11.79 4.29
CA LEU A 189 29.07 -10.92 3.13
C LEU A 189 30.03 -9.75 3.40
N VAL A 190 31.02 -9.61 2.54
CA VAL A 190 32.01 -8.52 2.58
C VAL A 190 31.66 -7.48 1.53
N GLY A 191 31.66 -6.22 1.94
CA GLY A 191 31.34 -5.07 1.10
C GLY A 191 32.35 -4.85 -0.02
N GLN A 192 31.87 -4.45 -1.19
CA GLN A 192 32.67 -4.05 -2.34
C GLN A 192 32.25 -2.66 -2.81
N SER A 193 33.20 -1.90 -3.36
CA SER A 193 32.90 -0.59 -3.93
C SER A 193 31.86 -0.71 -5.04
N GLY A 194 30.83 0.13 -4.99
CA GLY A 194 29.72 0.10 -5.95
C GLY A 194 28.61 -0.90 -5.61
N ASP A 195 28.69 -1.62 -4.49
CA ASP A 195 27.55 -2.39 -3.98
C ASP A 195 26.37 -1.45 -3.67
N ILE A 196 25.16 -1.92 -3.98
CA ILE A 196 23.91 -1.32 -3.54
C ILE A 196 23.31 -2.22 -2.46
N LEU A 197 23.01 -1.64 -1.31
CA LEU A 197 22.41 -2.30 -0.16
C LEU A 197 20.90 -2.16 -0.20
N HIS A 198 20.19 -3.24 0.11
CA HIS A 198 18.75 -3.26 0.32
C HIS A 198 18.49 -3.56 1.79
N LEU A 199 18.04 -2.55 2.55
CA LEU A 199 17.89 -2.63 4.00
C LEU A 199 16.43 -2.50 4.41
N VAL A 200 15.97 -3.36 5.30
CA VAL A 200 14.70 -3.16 6.02
C VAL A 200 15.00 -2.31 7.25
N VAL A 201 14.22 -1.25 7.47
CA VAL A 201 14.48 -0.19 8.45
C VAL A 201 13.20 0.21 9.15
N ALA A 202 13.22 0.33 10.48
CA ALA A 202 12.12 0.90 11.24
C ALA A 202 11.95 2.40 10.90
N ALA A 203 10.70 2.88 10.84
CA ALA A 203 10.39 4.24 10.39
C ALA A 203 11.08 5.34 11.20
N ASP A 204 11.33 5.10 12.49
CA ASP A 204 12.02 6.02 13.40
C ASP A 204 13.55 5.91 13.38
N ALA A 205 14.12 4.96 12.63
CA ALA A 205 15.55 4.64 12.63
C ALA A 205 16.27 5.03 11.32
N LEU A 206 15.61 5.72 10.39
CA LEU A 206 16.21 6.08 9.10
C LEU A 206 17.44 6.99 9.25
N ASP A 207 17.34 8.01 10.11
CA ASP A 207 18.47 8.92 10.38
C ASP A 207 19.63 8.21 11.11
N GLU A 208 19.32 7.19 11.91
CA GLU A 208 20.33 6.36 12.59
C GLU A 208 21.08 5.48 11.59
N LEU A 209 20.37 4.90 10.63
CA LEU A 209 20.98 4.16 9.51
C LEU A 209 21.93 5.06 8.70
N GLU A 210 21.53 6.28 8.34
CA GLU A 210 22.40 7.19 7.60
C GLU A 210 23.69 7.49 8.37
N LYS A 211 23.59 7.73 9.68
CA LYS A 211 24.76 7.90 10.55
C LYS A 211 25.62 6.64 10.59
N ARG A 212 25.01 5.46 10.71
CA ARG A 212 25.71 4.17 10.74
C ARG A 212 26.52 3.95 9.46
N LEU A 213 25.93 4.24 8.31
CA LEU A 213 26.60 4.16 7.02
C LEU A 213 27.68 5.23 6.84
N ALA A 214 27.50 6.43 7.42
CA ALA A 214 28.49 7.50 7.34
C ALA A 214 29.68 7.33 8.29
N THR A 215 29.55 6.56 9.38
CA THR A 215 30.56 6.46 10.43
C THR A 215 31.71 5.54 10.03
N THR A 216 32.90 6.10 9.82
CA THR A 216 34.16 5.34 9.78
C THR A 216 34.45 4.82 11.18
N THR A 217 34.13 3.56 11.48
CA THR A 217 34.64 2.92 12.70
C THR A 217 36.11 2.60 12.43
N ASP A 218 37.02 3.46 12.89
CA ASP A 218 38.46 3.18 12.98
C ASP A 218 38.72 2.34 14.23
N HIS A 219 39.21 1.12 14.03
CA HIS A 219 39.95 0.33 15.02
C HIS A 219 41.17 -0.25 14.34
#